data_AF-A0A4Q2ZKL7-F1
#
_entry.id   AF-A0A4Q2ZKL7-F1
#
_cell.length_a   1.000
_cell.length_b   1.000
_cell.length_c   1.000
_cell.angle_alpha   90.00
_cell.angle_beta   90.00
_cell.angle_gamma   90.00
#
_symmetry.space_group_name_H-M   'P 1'
#
loop_
_entity.id
_entity.type
_entity.pdbx_description
1 polymer ?
#
loop_
_entity_poly.entity_id
_entity_poly.type
_entity_poly.pdbx_seq_one_letter_code
_entity_poly.pdbx_strand_id
1 'polypeptide(L)'
;MSHTMHIEANAMTDDAQGGRVDREAVKTMYAKKMTLRAMSDELGVSRERIRQIIGELGLKSKLQMIQERNAAIMEESAKGNVSDEELALKYDISAASIALIRRQHGFGAAEHRAERLAEAMKAVQGGMSIRMAASEYEVSPGTLAGRLEKTGVKSTYGRWGALKHRYQVIPQMINDGHNWNDIIARLTEIEKRKIRYETLRIWINNHLPDIDMPDNKPSRAAG
;
A
#
# COMPACT_ATOMS: atom_id res chain seq x y z
N MET A 1 30.48 87.02 -26.29
CA MET A 1 30.37 86.66 -24.85
C MET A 1 29.00 86.02 -24.69
N SER A 2 28.90 84.73 -24.97
CA SER A 2 29.10 83.59 -24.05
C SER A 2 27.76 83.21 -23.40
N HIS A 3 27.03 82.19 -23.89
CA HIS A 3 27.17 80.74 -23.67
C HIS A 3 26.56 80.26 -22.33
N THR A 4 25.54 79.38 -22.46
CA THR A 4 25.14 78.26 -21.55
C THR A 4 24.58 78.65 -20.15
N MET A 5 23.59 77.98 -19.52
CA MET A 5 23.22 76.56 -19.52
C MET A 5 21.72 76.30 -19.27
N HIS A 6 21.23 75.23 -19.91
CA HIS A 6 20.13 74.38 -19.44
C HIS A 6 20.37 73.88 -18.02
N ILE A 7 19.34 73.83 -17.18
CA ILE A 7 19.10 72.68 -16.31
C ILE A 7 17.58 72.42 -16.28
N GLU A 8 17.19 71.32 -16.90
CA GLU A 8 15.87 70.72 -16.83
C GLU A 8 15.50 70.41 -15.38
N ALA A 9 14.27 70.73 -15.00
CA ALA A 9 13.69 70.36 -13.72
C ALA A 9 13.66 68.83 -13.62
N ASN A 10 14.62 68.29 -12.85
CA ASN A 10 14.75 66.88 -12.58
C ASN A 10 13.50 66.43 -11.80
N ALA A 11 12.84 65.39 -12.32
CA ALA A 11 11.66 64.79 -11.73
C ALA A 11 11.94 64.36 -10.29
N MET A 12 11.35 65.06 -9.32
CA MET A 12 11.22 64.58 -7.95
C MET A 12 10.28 63.37 -7.98
N THR A 13 10.88 62.18 -7.95
CA THR A 13 10.17 60.93 -7.70
C THR A 13 9.73 60.91 -6.24
N ASP A 14 8.43 60.79 -6.03
CA ASP A 14 7.80 60.47 -4.75
C ASP A 14 8.39 59.19 -4.15
N ASP A 15 9.22 59.37 -3.14
CA ASP A 15 9.72 58.33 -2.25
C ASP A 15 8.62 57.92 -1.26
N ALA A 16 7.82 56.92 -1.66
CA ALA A 16 6.87 56.24 -0.77
C ALA A 16 7.24 54.75 -0.61
N GLN A 17 8.07 54.45 0.40
CA GLN A 17 8.07 53.25 1.26
C GLN A 17 7.82 51.84 0.65
N GLY A 18 8.19 51.60 -0.60
CA GLY A 18 8.24 50.27 -1.19
C GLY A 18 9.32 50.23 -2.25
N GLY A 19 10.57 49.97 -1.85
CA GLY A 19 11.72 49.90 -2.75
C GLY A 19 11.35 49.16 -4.04
N ARG A 20 11.63 49.81 -5.17
CA ARG A 20 11.27 49.33 -6.51
C ARG A 20 12.12 48.11 -6.83
N VAL A 21 11.68 46.94 -6.39
CA VAL A 21 12.36 45.66 -6.64
C VAL A 21 12.18 45.30 -8.11
N ASP A 22 13.28 45.02 -8.79
CA ASP A 22 13.24 44.47 -10.13
C ASP A 22 12.58 43.09 -10.13
N ARG A 23 11.39 43.01 -10.73
CA ARG A 23 10.59 41.79 -10.82
C ARG A 23 11.27 40.74 -11.70
N GLU A 24 12.03 41.14 -12.72
CA GLU A 24 12.78 40.21 -13.56
C GLU A 24 14.00 39.65 -12.81
N ALA A 25 14.61 40.43 -11.92
CA ALA A 25 15.64 39.93 -11.01
C ALA A 25 15.08 38.87 -10.05
N VAL A 26 13.91 39.12 -9.44
CA VAL A 26 13.23 38.11 -8.59
C VAL A 26 12.89 36.84 -9.38
N LYS A 27 12.38 36.97 -10.61
CA LYS A 27 12.07 35.84 -11.49
C LYS A 27 13.33 35.03 -11.85
N THR A 28 14.44 35.70 -12.13
CA THR A 28 15.73 35.06 -12.44
C THR A 28 16.28 34.31 -11.22
N MET A 29 16.26 34.94 -10.04
CA MET A 29 16.71 34.30 -8.79
C MET A 29 15.80 33.13 -8.38
N TYR A 30 14.50 33.26 -8.63
CA TYR A 30 13.52 32.19 -8.44
C TYR A 30 13.80 31.00 -9.37
N ALA A 31 14.08 31.24 -10.65
CA ALA A 31 14.46 30.20 -11.61
C ALA A 31 15.76 29.47 -11.21
N LYS A 32 16.69 30.18 -10.57
CA LYS A 32 17.91 29.62 -9.96
C LYS A 32 17.68 28.86 -8.64
N LYS A 33 16.42 28.71 -8.19
CA LYS A 33 16.03 28.06 -6.93
C LYS A 33 16.68 28.67 -5.68
N MET A 34 16.98 29.98 -5.70
CA MET A 34 17.52 30.66 -4.52
C MET A 34 16.50 30.65 -3.37
N THR A 35 16.98 30.75 -2.13
CA THR A 35 16.09 30.87 -0.97
C THR A 35 15.54 32.28 -0.86
N LEU A 36 14.36 32.45 -0.25
CA LEU A 36 13.81 33.79 0.05
C LEU A 36 14.78 34.64 0.87
N ARG A 37 15.61 34.01 1.72
CA ARG A 37 16.65 34.70 2.49
C ARG A 37 17.76 35.21 1.58
N ALA A 38 18.30 34.36 0.71
CA ALA A 38 19.35 34.77 -0.21
C ALA A 38 18.87 35.87 -1.17
N MET A 39 17.63 35.79 -1.67
CA MET A 39 17.03 36.87 -2.46
C MET A 39 16.84 38.16 -1.65
N SER A 40 16.51 38.05 -0.36
CA SER A 40 16.33 39.19 0.55
C SER A 40 17.65 39.90 0.83
N ASP A 41 18.71 39.11 1.06
CA ASP A 41 20.06 39.62 1.30
C ASP A 41 20.63 40.29 0.04
N GLU A 42 20.40 39.73 -1.14
CA GLU A 42 20.88 40.25 -2.43
C GLU A 42 20.13 41.51 -2.90
N LEU A 43 18.80 41.53 -2.73
CA LEU A 43 17.95 42.62 -3.23
C LEU A 43 17.68 43.71 -2.18
N GLY A 44 18.19 43.56 -0.96
CA GLY A 44 18.02 44.53 0.13
C GLY A 44 16.56 44.73 0.56
N VAL A 45 15.67 43.76 0.34
CA VAL A 45 14.24 43.87 0.66
C VAL A 45 13.77 42.74 1.56
N SER A 46 12.65 42.95 2.25
CA SER A 46 12.11 41.95 3.17
C SER A 46 11.70 40.66 2.43
N ARG A 47 11.83 39.52 3.12
CA ARG A 47 11.35 38.22 2.63
C ARG A 47 9.86 38.21 2.28
N GLU A 48 9.07 39.03 2.99
CA GLU A 48 7.63 39.19 2.71
C GLU A 48 7.41 39.92 1.37
N ARG A 49 8.20 40.96 1.08
CA ARG A 49 8.10 41.66 -0.21
C ARG A 49 8.43 40.74 -1.37
N ILE A 50 9.45 39.90 -1.25
CA ILE A 50 9.79 38.90 -2.27
C ILE A 50 8.66 37.88 -2.44
N ARG A 51 8.05 37.43 -1.34
CA ARG A 51 6.89 36.52 -1.37
C ARG A 51 5.70 37.14 -2.12
N GLN A 52 5.39 38.41 -1.86
CA GLN A 52 4.35 39.15 -2.58
C GLN A 52 4.67 39.22 -4.07
N ILE A 53 5.90 39.59 -4.45
CA ILE A 53 6.32 39.68 -5.87
C ILE A 53 6.22 38.32 -6.57
N ILE A 54 6.64 37.23 -5.91
CA ILE A 54 6.47 35.86 -6.44
C ILE A 54 4.98 35.58 -6.71
N GLY A 55 4.09 35.97 -5.80
CA GLY A 55 2.64 35.87 -5.98
C GLY A 55 2.11 36.74 -7.13
N GLU A 56 2.54 38.00 -7.22
CA GLU A 56 2.19 38.93 -8.31
C GLU A 56 2.63 38.39 -9.69
N LEU A 57 3.76 37.67 -9.74
CA LEU A 57 4.30 37.04 -10.96
C LEU A 57 3.61 35.71 -11.30
N GLY A 58 2.63 35.26 -10.52
CA GLY A 58 1.97 33.96 -10.70
C GLY A 58 2.89 32.76 -10.44
N LEU A 59 4.04 32.99 -9.81
CA LEU A 59 4.99 31.94 -9.45
C LEU A 59 4.51 31.25 -8.17
N LYS A 60 4.58 29.92 -8.14
CA LYS A 60 4.16 29.15 -6.96
C LYS A 60 5.17 29.35 -5.83
N SER A 61 4.70 29.63 -4.63
CA SER A 61 5.59 29.62 -3.47
C SER A 61 6.10 28.20 -3.19
N LYS A 62 7.25 28.08 -2.51
CA LYS A 62 7.77 26.78 -2.06
C LYS A 62 6.75 26.01 -1.21
N LEU A 63 5.95 26.72 -0.42
CA LEU A 63 4.88 26.11 0.37
C LEU A 63 3.78 25.51 -0.52
N GLN A 64 3.31 26.25 -1.52
CA GLN A 64 2.31 25.76 -2.48
C GLN A 64 2.83 24.55 -3.27
N MET A 65 4.09 24.58 -3.73
CA MET A 65 4.70 23.44 -4.41
C MET A 65 4.74 22.18 -3.52
N ILE A 66 5.06 22.34 -2.24
CA ILE A 66 5.04 21.23 -1.27
C ILE A 66 3.61 20.70 -1.07
N GLN A 67 2.63 21.59 -0.93
CA GLN A 67 1.23 21.22 -0.74
C GLN A 67 0.68 20.46 -1.95
N GLU A 68 0.94 20.93 -3.16
CA GLU A 68 0.53 20.25 -4.40
C GLU A 68 1.19 18.89 -4.55
N ARG A 69 2.50 18.79 -4.29
CA ARG A 69 3.22 17.51 -4.30
C ARG A 69 2.61 16.53 -3.29
N ASN A 70 2.38 16.99 -2.06
CA ASN A 70 1.79 16.14 -1.02
C ASN A 70 0.38 15.70 -1.42
N ALA A 71 -0.45 16.58 -2.00
CA ALA A 71 -1.77 16.22 -2.49
C ALA A 71 -1.72 15.14 -3.59
N ALA A 72 -0.79 15.26 -4.54
CA ALA A 72 -0.59 14.26 -5.59
C ALA A 72 -0.13 12.90 -5.03
N ILE A 73 0.79 12.91 -4.04
CA ILE A 73 1.19 11.70 -3.29
C ILE A 73 -0.02 11.04 -2.64
N MET A 74 -0.94 11.82 -2.05
CA MET A 74 -2.14 11.29 -1.40
C MET A 74 -3.14 10.71 -2.39
N GLU A 75 -3.37 11.38 -3.53
CA GLU A 75 -4.25 10.87 -4.57
C GLU A 75 -3.76 9.54 -5.14
N GLU A 76 -2.44 9.38 -5.31
CA GLU A 76 -1.85 8.11 -5.73
C GLU A 76 -1.89 7.06 -4.63
N SER A 77 -1.64 7.44 -3.38
CA SER A 77 -1.77 6.54 -2.23
C SER A 77 -3.18 5.99 -2.09
N ALA A 78 -4.21 6.77 -2.45
CA ALA A 78 -5.62 6.35 -2.43
C ALA A 78 -5.97 5.30 -3.50
N LYS A 79 -5.15 5.15 -4.55
CA LYS A 79 -5.35 4.13 -5.60
C LYS A 79 -4.91 2.72 -5.14
N GLY A 80 -4.35 2.58 -3.95
CA GLY A 80 -4.16 1.30 -3.23
C GLY A 80 -2.93 0.47 -3.63
N ASN A 81 -2.35 0.69 -4.82
CA ASN A 81 -1.33 -0.19 -5.39
C ASN A 81 0.07 0.44 -5.53
N VAL A 82 0.43 1.38 -4.65
CA VAL A 82 1.74 2.05 -4.74
C VAL A 82 2.47 1.97 -3.39
N SER A 83 3.68 1.42 -3.43
CA SER A 83 4.59 1.34 -2.29
C SER A 83 5.21 2.70 -1.94
N ASP A 84 5.72 2.82 -0.72
CA ASP A 84 6.41 4.06 -0.30
C ASP A 84 7.72 4.26 -1.09
N GLU A 85 8.37 3.17 -1.51
CA GLU A 85 9.56 3.18 -2.36
C GLU A 85 9.28 3.70 -3.77
N GLU A 86 8.17 3.29 -4.38
CA GLU A 86 7.76 3.78 -5.71
C GLU A 86 7.40 5.26 -5.67
N LEU A 87 6.66 5.70 -4.65
CA LEU A 87 6.35 7.12 -4.46
C LEU A 87 7.61 7.94 -4.18
N ALA A 88 8.55 7.40 -3.41
CA ALA A 88 9.84 8.06 -3.12
C ALA A 88 10.65 8.30 -4.40
N LEU A 89 10.75 7.29 -5.27
CA LEU A 89 11.43 7.40 -6.57
C LEU A 89 10.74 8.41 -7.49
N LYS A 90 9.41 8.40 -7.54
CA LYS A 90 8.62 9.27 -8.42
C LYS A 90 8.68 10.74 -8.02
N TYR A 91 8.62 11.02 -6.72
CA TYR A 91 8.55 12.37 -6.18
C TYR A 91 9.88 12.92 -5.67
N ASP A 92 10.97 12.16 -5.88
CA ASP A 92 12.34 12.50 -5.49
C ASP A 92 12.45 12.94 -4.02
N ILE A 93 11.85 12.15 -3.14
CA ILE A 93 11.92 12.35 -1.68
C ILE A 93 12.10 11.02 -0.96
N SER A 94 12.62 11.07 0.26
CA SER A 94 12.83 9.85 1.03
C SER A 94 11.52 9.11 1.30
N ALA A 95 11.57 7.77 1.34
CA ALA A 95 10.44 6.92 1.75
C ALA A 95 9.93 7.28 3.16
N ALA A 96 10.82 7.72 4.05
CA ALA A 96 10.43 8.22 5.38
C ALA A 96 9.57 9.49 5.30
N SER A 97 9.84 10.38 4.34
CA SER A 97 8.99 11.55 4.09
C SER A 97 7.63 11.16 3.53
N ILE A 98 7.56 10.17 2.62
CA ILE A 98 6.29 9.63 2.13
C ILE A 98 5.45 9.07 3.27
N ALA A 99 6.04 8.22 4.12
CA ALA A 99 5.36 7.62 5.26
C ALA A 99 4.84 8.69 6.25
N LEU A 100 5.61 9.77 6.47
CA LEU A 100 5.18 10.90 7.30
C LEU A 100 3.99 11.64 6.67
N ILE A 101 4.04 11.95 5.37
CA ILE A 101 2.96 12.63 4.63
C ILE A 101 1.69 11.79 4.72
N ARG A 102 1.76 10.49 4.41
CA ARG A 102 0.61 9.57 4.50
C ARG A 102 0.01 9.57 5.90
N ARG A 103 0.84 9.50 6.95
CA ARG A 103 0.37 9.55 8.35
C ARG A 103 -0.32 10.86 8.70
N GLN A 104 0.21 12.00 8.26
CA GLN A 104 -0.38 13.33 8.50
C GLN A 104 -1.77 13.47 7.87
N HIS A 105 -2.02 12.75 6.77
CA HIS A 105 -3.27 12.78 6.03
C HIS A 105 -4.20 11.59 6.34
N GLY A 106 -3.96 10.84 7.42
CA GLY A 106 -4.83 9.73 7.82
C GLY A 106 -4.61 8.41 7.07
N PHE A 107 -3.71 8.37 6.08
CA PHE A 107 -3.27 7.13 5.42
C PHE A 107 -2.21 6.41 6.26
N GLY A 108 -2.38 6.44 7.58
CA GLY A 108 -1.54 5.69 8.48
C GLY A 108 -1.64 4.22 8.09
N ALA A 109 -0.49 3.56 7.88
CA ALA A 109 -0.44 2.14 7.57
C ALA A 109 -1.32 1.29 8.51
N ALA A 110 -1.63 1.74 9.73
CA ALA A 110 -2.52 1.06 10.66
C ALA A 110 -4.00 0.95 10.18
N GLU A 111 -4.57 1.98 9.57
CA GLU A 111 -6.00 2.02 9.21
C GLU A 111 -6.29 1.17 7.98
N HIS A 112 -5.54 1.35 6.90
CA HIS A 112 -5.62 0.45 5.74
C HIS A 112 -5.20 -0.99 6.07
N ARG A 113 -4.25 -1.21 6.99
CA ARG A 113 -3.97 -2.57 7.49
C ARG A 113 -5.16 -3.14 8.27
N ALA A 114 -5.87 -2.32 9.03
CA ALA A 114 -7.05 -2.77 9.78
C ALA A 114 -8.21 -3.12 8.83
N GLU A 115 -8.44 -2.31 7.80
CA GLU A 115 -9.45 -2.57 6.76
C GLU A 115 -9.14 -3.84 5.98
N ARG A 116 -7.92 -3.95 5.41
CA ARG A 116 -7.49 -5.17 4.70
C ARG A 116 -7.53 -6.41 5.60
N LEU A 117 -7.18 -6.27 6.87
CA LEU A 117 -7.29 -7.36 7.84
C LEU A 117 -8.74 -7.76 8.09
N ALA A 118 -9.66 -6.78 8.20
CA ALA A 118 -11.08 -7.04 8.39
C ALA A 118 -11.71 -7.73 7.16
N GLU A 119 -11.34 -7.31 5.95
CA GLU A 119 -11.77 -7.95 4.71
C GLU A 119 -11.21 -9.36 4.57
N ALA A 120 -9.92 -9.56 4.85
CA ALA A 120 -9.30 -10.88 4.87
C ALA A 120 -10.00 -11.82 5.87
N MET A 121 -10.41 -11.32 7.03
CA MET A 121 -11.17 -12.09 8.02
C MET A 121 -12.56 -12.47 7.49
N LYS A 122 -13.28 -11.55 6.84
CA LYS A 122 -14.57 -11.83 6.20
C LYS A 122 -14.42 -12.90 5.10
N ALA A 123 -13.39 -12.80 4.27
CA ALA A 123 -13.12 -13.80 3.24
C ALA A 123 -12.86 -15.18 3.86
N VAL A 124 -12.09 -15.26 4.94
CA VAL A 124 -11.88 -16.53 5.67
C VAL A 124 -13.17 -17.08 6.25
N GLN A 125 -14.04 -16.22 6.81
CA GLN A 125 -15.36 -16.62 7.29
C GLN A 125 -16.27 -17.11 6.16
N GLY A 126 -16.15 -16.52 4.97
CA GLY A 126 -16.81 -16.94 3.73
C GLY A 126 -16.24 -18.22 3.09
N GLY A 127 -15.26 -18.88 3.73
CA GLY A 127 -14.67 -20.12 3.24
C GLY A 127 -13.43 -19.93 2.37
N MET A 128 -12.72 -18.80 2.47
CA MET A 128 -11.38 -18.70 1.90
C MET A 128 -10.34 -19.31 2.87
N SER A 129 -9.28 -19.91 2.34
CA SER A 129 -8.15 -20.33 3.18
C SER A 129 -7.38 -19.11 3.72
N ILE A 130 -6.79 -19.23 4.91
CA ILE A 130 -5.98 -18.15 5.51
C ILE A 130 -4.86 -17.70 4.58
N ARG A 131 -4.22 -18.62 3.86
CA ARG A 131 -3.12 -18.29 2.93
C ARG A 131 -3.60 -17.52 1.71
N MET A 132 -4.72 -17.94 1.12
CA MET A 132 -5.31 -17.23 -0.02
C MET A 132 -5.77 -15.84 0.40
N ALA A 133 -6.49 -15.72 1.52
CA ALA A 133 -6.92 -14.42 2.03
C ALA A 133 -5.71 -13.53 2.40
N ALA A 134 -4.67 -14.11 2.99
CA ALA A 134 -3.45 -13.36 3.29
C ALA A 134 -2.78 -12.81 2.03
N SER A 135 -2.72 -13.60 0.95
CA SER A 135 -2.16 -13.16 -0.33
C SER A 135 -3.04 -12.13 -1.02
N GLU A 136 -4.35 -12.36 -1.09
CA GLU A 136 -5.33 -11.53 -1.80
C GLU A 136 -5.43 -10.13 -1.18
N TYR A 137 -5.44 -10.06 0.15
CA TYR A 137 -5.62 -8.81 0.89
C TYR A 137 -4.30 -8.24 1.42
N GLU A 138 -3.16 -8.73 0.94
CA GLU A 138 -1.81 -8.24 1.31
C GLU A 138 -1.58 -8.16 2.83
N VAL A 139 -2.03 -9.17 3.57
CA VAL A 139 -1.81 -9.28 5.01
C VAL A 139 -0.91 -10.45 5.35
N SER A 140 -0.10 -10.32 6.40
CA SER A 140 0.73 -11.43 6.86
C SER A 140 -0.15 -12.62 7.30
N PRO A 141 0.12 -13.85 6.81
CA PRO A 141 -0.62 -15.05 7.23
C PRO A 141 -0.59 -15.27 8.75
N GLY A 142 0.53 -14.94 9.40
CA GLY A 142 0.68 -15.05 10.86
C GLY A 142 -0.19 -14.04 11.62
N THR A 143 -0.23 -12.80 11.13
CA THR A 143 -1.09 -11.75 11.70
C THR A 143 -2.57 -12.10 11.54
N LEU A 144 -2.98 -12.55 10.35
CA LEU A 144 -4.36 -12.97 10.09
C LEU A 144 -4.75 -14.16 10.97
N ALA A 145 -3.90 -15.19 11.06
CA ALA A 145 -4.14 -16.35 11.91
C ALA A 145 -4.30 -15.98 13.39
N GLY A 146 -3.39 -15.15 13.93
CA GLY A 146 -3.46 -14.71 15.33
C GLY A 146 -4.69 -13.83 15.61
N ARG A 147 -5.19 -13.08 14.61
CA ARG A 147 -6.40 -12.29 14.77
C ARG A 147 -7.66 -13.15 14.78
N LEU A 148 -7.76 -14.09 13.83
CA LEU A 148 -8.86 -15.06 13.74
C LEU A 148 -9.00 -15.88 15.03
N GLU A 149 -7.88 -16.29 15.63
CA GLU A 149 -7.83 -17.00 16.91
C GLU A 149 -8.40 -16.15 18.05
N LYS A 150 -7.99 -14.88 18.16
CA LYS A 150 -8.50 -13.94 19.16
C LYS A 150 -9.99 -13.62 19.01
N THR A 151 -10.49 -13.61 17.77
CA THR A 151 -11.92 -13.33 17.50
C THR A 151 -12.78 -14.59 17.43
N GLY A 152 -12.20 -15.78 17.65
CA GLY A 152 -12.92 -17.06 17.61
C GLY A 152 -13.43 -17.44 16.21
N VAL A 153 -13.00 -16.75 15.15
CA VAL A 153 -13.40 -17.06 13.77
C VAL A 153 -12.60 -18.28 13.34
N LYS A 154 -13.27 -19.43 13.29
CA LYS A 154 -12.67 -20.66 12.80
C LYS A 154 -12.63 -20.60 11.28
N SER A 155 -11.42 -20.61 10.70
CA SER A 155 -11.28 -20.85 9.26
C SER A 155 -11.92 -22.20 8.94
N THR A 156 -12.85 -22.20 8.00
CA THR A 156 -13.51 -23.40 7.47
C THR A 156 -12.50 -24.40 6.90
N TYR A 157 -11.32 -23.91 6.52
CA TYR A 157 -10.24 -24.68 5.90
C TYR A 157 -9.06 -24.94 6.84
N GLY A 158 -9.12 -24.47 8.09
CA GLY A 158 -8.06 -24.62 9.09
C GLY A 158 -6.71 -24.03 8.69
N ARG A 159 -5.77 -23.97 9.65
CA ARG A 159 -4.35 -24.13 9.27
C ARG A 159 -4.29 -25.45 8.49
N TRP A 160 -3.58 -25.47 7.37
CA TRP A 160 -3.29 -26.70 6.62
C TRP A 160 -3.39 -27.95 7.52
N GLY A 161 -4.37 -28.82 7.29
CA GLY A 161 -4.34 -30.14 7.91
C GLY A 161 -5.08 -30.34 9.23
N ALA A 162 -6.22 -29.69 9.50
CA ALA A 162 -7.22 -30.33 10.38
C ALA A 162 -7.94 -31.47 9.62
N LEU A 163 -7.17 -32.36 8.98
CA LEU A 163 -7.60 -33.65 8.44
C LEU A 163 -7.97 -34.61 9.59
N LYS A 164 -8.32 -34.08 10.77
CA LYS A 164 -8.79 -34.82 11.94
C LYS A 164 -9.99 -35.69 11.58
N HIS A 165 -10.85 -35.22 10.68
CA HIS A 165 -11.96 -36.01 10.15
C HIS A 165 -11.48 -37.24 9.37
N ARG A 166 -10.32 -37.22 8.71
CA ARG A 166 -9.78 -38.40 8.01
C ARG A 166 -9.47 -39.55 8.96
N TYR A 167 -9.02 -39.26 10.18
CA TYR A 167 -8.80 -40.28 11.22
C TYR A 167 -10.08 -41.01 11.65
N GLN A 168 -11.25 -40.39 11.44
CA GLN A 168 -12.54 -40.99 11.75
C GLN A 168 -13.17 -41.63 10.51
N VAL A 169 -13.18 -40.90 9.39
CA VAL A 169 -13.85 -41.30 8.15
C VAL A 169 -13.16 -42.48 7.48
N ILE A 170 -11.82 -42.50 7.40
CA ILE A 170 -11.10 -43.54 6.67
C ILE A 170 -11.25 -44.91 7.35
N PRO A 171 -10.95 -45.08 8.65
CA PRO A 171 -11.13 -46.39 9.30
C PRO A 171 -12.58 -46.85 9.30
N GLN A 172 -13.54 -45.93 9.53
CA GLN A 172 -14.96 -46.26 9.52
C GLN A 172 -15.39 -46.79 8.15
N MET A 173 -15.07 -46.09 7.07
CA MET A 173 -15.48 -46.52 5.72
C MET A 173 -14.81 -47.82 5.28
N ILE A 174 -13.58 -48.08 5.72
CA ILE A 174 -12.91 -49.37 5.49
C ILE A 174 -13.64 -50.49 6.24
N ASN A 175 -13.98 -50.27 7.52
CA ASN A 175 -14.75 -51.22 8.32
C ASN A 175 -16.14 -51.49 7.70
N ASP A 176 -16.74 -50.48 7.08
CA ASP A 176 -18.03 -50.59 6.37
C ASP A 176 -17.90 -51.24 4.98
N GLY A 177 -16.69 -51.63 4.55
CA GLY A 177 -16.45 -52.32 3.28
C GLY A 177 -16.43 -51.42 2.05
N HIS A 178 -16.33 -50.11 2.20
CA HIS A 178 -16.22 -49.18 1.08
C HIS A 178 -14.86 -49.28 0.38
N ASN A 179 -14.87 -49.08 -0.94
CA ASN A 179 -13.64 -49.02 -1.72
C ASN A 179 -12.98 -47.62 -1.64
N TRP A 180 -11.71 -47.54 -2.06
CA TRP A 180 -10.93 -46.31 -2.02
C TRP A 180 -11.48 -45.16 -2.89
N ASN A 181 -12.22 -45.47 -3.96
CA ASN A 181 -12.84 -44.42 -4.77
C ASN A 181 -13.99 -43.75 -4.00
N ASP A 182 -14.78 -44.52 -3.25
CA ASP A 182 -15.87 -44.01 -2.40
C ASP A 182 -15.31 -43.16 -1.25
N ILE A 183 -14.22 -43.61 -0.63
CA ILE A 183 -13.51 -42.86 0.42
C ILE A 183 -13.01 -41.51 -0.13
N ILE A 184 -12.38 -41.52 -1.31
CA ILE A 184 -11.92 -40.28 -1.95
C ILE A 184 -13.08 -39.35 -2.30
N ALA A 185 -14.19 -39.90 -2.79
CA ALA A 185 -15.38 -39.12 -3.10
C ALA A 185 -15.96 -38.46 -1.83
N ARG A 186 -16.07 -39.23 -0.74
CA ARG A 186 -16.56 -38.73 0.54
C ARG A 186 -15.65 -37.66 1.14
N LEU A 187 -14.33 -37.87 1.12
CA LEU A 187 -13.38 -36.87 1.58
C LEU A 187 -13.40 -35.62 0.68
N THR A 188 -13.58 -35.77 -0.63
CA THR A 188 -13.73 -34.64 -1.57
C THR A 188 -14.98 -33.82 -1.24
N GLU A 189 -16.07 -34.48 -0.87
CA GLU A 189 -17.32 -33.83 -0.45
C GLU A 189 -17.16 -33.07 0.87
N ILE A 190 -16.46 -33.63 1.85
CA ILE A 190 -16.21 -33.01 3.16
C ILE A 190 -15.22 -31.84 3.02
N GLU A 191 -14.11 -32.06 2.32
CA GLU A 191 -13.04 -31.08 2.17
C GLU A 191 -13.30 -30.03 1.08
N LYS A 192 -14.43 -30.16 0.35
CA LYS A 192 -14.84 -29.30 -0.78
C LYS A 192 -13.72 -29.07 -1.79
N ARG A 193 -12.84 -30.06 -1.95
CA ARG A 193 -11.70 -30.02 -2.88
C ARG A 193 -11.45 -31.39 -3.47
N LYS A 194 -11.04 -31.42 -4.74
CA LYS A 194 -10.66 -32.67 -5.40
C LYS A 194 -9.43 -33.27 -4.74
N ILE A 195 -9.59 -34.41 -4.10
CA ILE A 195 -8.48 -35.16 -3.51
C ILE A 195 -7.88 -36.07 -4.57
N ARG A 196 -6.56 -35.99 -4.75
CA ARG A 196 -5.82 -36.90 -5.63
C ARG A 196 -5.46 -38.17 -4.87
N TYR A 197 -5.54 -39.31 -5.55
CA TYR A 197 -5.18 -40.63 -5.01
C TYR A 197 -3.81 -40.62 -4.35
N GLU A 198 -2.80 -40.13 -5.08
CA GLU A 198 -1.41 -40.06 -4.61
C GLU A 198 -1.26 -39.22 -3.33
N THR A 199 -1.95 -38.08 -3.28
CA THR A 199 -1.91 -37.19 -2.11
C THR A 199 -2.58 -37.83 -0.89
N LEU A 200 -3.63 -38.64 -1.10
CA LEU A 200 -4.24 -39.40 -0.02
C LEU A 200 -3.33 -40.53 0.47
N ARG A 201 -2.70 -41.27 -0.45
CA ARG A 201 -1.74 -42.35 -0.13
C ARG A 201 -0.58 -41.84 0.74
N ILE A 202 0.08 -40.76 0.31
CA ILE A 202 1.15 -40.12 1.08
C ILE A 202 0.67 -39.71 2.47
N TRP A 203 -0.58 -39.24 2.59
CA TRP A 203 -1.13 -38.88 3.88
C TRP A 203 -1.36 -40.11 4.77
N ILE A 204 -1.96 -41.18 4.23
CA ILE A 204 -2.22 -42.44 4.97
C ILE A 204 -0.91 -43.03 5.48
N ASN A 205 0.10 -43.18 4.63
CA ASN A 205 1.40 -43.75 5.03
C ASN A 205 2.07 -42.99 6.17
N ASN A 206 1.83 -41.68 6.28
CA ASN A 206 2.42 -40.84 7.33
C ASN A 206 1.57 -40.76 8.62
N HIS A 207 0.28 -41.10 8.58
CA HIS A 207 -0.65 -40.81 9.68
C HIS A 207 -1.50 -42.01 10.14
N LEU A 208 -1.66 -43.03 9.31
CA LEU A 208 -2.42 -44.26 9.54
C LEU A 208 -1.61 -45.46 8.98
N PRO A 209 -0.43 -45.77 9.55
CA PRO A 209 0.48 -46.78 9.00
C PRO A 209 -0.10 -48.20 9.01
N ASP A 210 -1.11 -48.46 9.84
CA ASP A 210 -1.80 -49.75 9.91
C ASP A 210 -2.83 -49.96 8.79
N ILE A 211 -3.06 -48.95 7.95
CA ILE A 211 -4.00 -49.01 6.83
C ILE A 211 -3.23 -49.12 5.53
N ASP A 212 -3.37 -50.26 4.86
CA ASP A 212 -2.76 -50.48 3.54
C ASP A 212 -3.64 -49.91 2.43
N MET A 213 -3.13 -48.89 1.75
CA MET A 213 -3.74 -48.32 0.55
C MET A 213 -2.93 -48.78 -0.67
N PRO A 214 -3.56 -49.43 -1.67
CA PRO A 214 -2.84 -50.03 -2.77
C PRO A 214 -2.01 -49.02 -3.57
N ASP A 215 -0.91 -49.47 -4.17
CA ASP A 215 -0.01 -48.59 -4.91
C ASP A 215 -0.63 -48.02 -6.18
N ASN A 216 -1.56 -48.76 -6.78
CA ASN A 216 -2.24 -48.38 -8.00
C ASN A 216 -3.68 -47.98 -7.72
N LYS A 217 -4.11 -46.88 -8.35
CA LYS A 217 -5.51 -46.46 -8.31
C LYS A 217 -6.39 -47.63 -8.78
N PRO A 218 -7.37 -48.09 -7.98
CA PRO A 218 -8.21 -49.21 -8.38
C PRO A 218 -8.94 -48.86 -9.67
N SER A 219 -8.79 -49.73 -10.68
CA SER A 219 -9.55 -49.66 -11.91
C SER A 219 -11.03 -49.61 -11.56
N ARG A 220 -11.81 -48.75 -12.21
CA ARG A 220 -13.27 -48.83 -12.10
C ARG A 220 -13.64 -50.24 -12.54
N ALA A 221 -14.15 -51.05 -11.60
CA ALA A 221 -14.80 -52.29 -11.96
C ALA A 221 -15.91 -51.91 -12.95
N ALA A 222 -15.89 -52.54 -14.12
CA ALA A 222 -16.99 -52.45 -15.06
C ALA A 222 -18.19 -53.13 -14.40
N GLY A 223 -19.10 -52.32 -13.89
CA GLY A 223 -20.45 -52.69 -13.46
C GLY A 223 -21.43 -51.92 -14.30
#